data_AF-A0A0K2RRE5-F1
#
_entry.id   AF-A0A0K2RRE5-F1
#
_cell.length_a   1.000
_cell.length_b   1.000
_cell.length_c   1.000
_cell.angle_alpha   90.00
_cell.angle_beta   90.00
_cell.angle_gamma   90.00
#
_symmetry.space_group_name_H-M   'P 1'
#
loop_
_entity.id
_entity.type
_entity.pdbx_description
1 polymer ?
#
loop_
_entity_poly.entity_id
_entity_poly.type
_entity_poly.pdbx_seq_one_letter_code
_entity_poly.pdbx_strand_id
1 'polypeptide(L)' 'MHLTGKRAGQAATAAGARRLLLTHIPVWTSQSKVMAEARPEFAGDVAVAVAGVHYTV' A
#
# COMPACT_ATOMS: atom_id res chain seq x y z
N MET A 1 10.15 2.60 -13.12
CA MET A 1 9.35 1.35 -13.01
C MET A 1 8.56 1.43 -11.70
N HIS A 2 7.27 1.08 -11.68
CA HIS A 2 6.43 1.12 -10.47
C HIS A 2 6.18 -0.30 -9.93
N LEU A 3 5.90 -0.41 -8.63
CA LEU A 3 5.40 -1.66 -8.04
C LEU A 3 3.91 -1.81 -8.31
N THR A 4 3.45 -3.06 -8.40
CA THR A 4 2.03 -3.39 -8.26
C THR A 4 1.64 -3.37 -6.79
N GLY A 5 0.33 -3.34 -6.48
CA GLY A 5 -0.13 -3.42 -5.09
C GLY A 5 0.31 -4.72 -4.43
N LYS A 6 0.27 -5.83 -5.18
CA LYS A 6 0.76 -7.15 -4.75
C LYS A 6 2.22 -7.08 -4.29
N ARG A 7 3.11 -6.51 -5.12
CA ARG A 7 4.53 -6.39 -4.80
C ARG A 7 4.79 -5.48 -3.60
N ALA A 8 3.99 -4.43 -3.42
CA ALA A 8 4.07 -3.57 -2.24
C ALA A 8 3.67 -4.33 -0.96
N GLY A 9 2.59 -5.11 -1.00
CA GLY A 9 2.17 -5.96 0.13
C GLY A 9 3.22 -7.00 0.50
N GLN A 10 3.80 -7.69 -0.48
CA GLN A 10 4.88 -8.66 -0.29
C GLN A 10 6.12 -8.02 0.36
N ALA A 11 6.51 -6.83 -0.10
CA ALA A 11 7.63 -6.10 0.48
C ALA A 11 7.36 -5.72 1.94
N ALA A 12 6.15 -5.27 2.27
CA ALA A 12 5.77 -4.92 3.64
C ALA A 12 5.77 -6.14 4.58
N THR A 13 5.27 -7.29 4.11
CA THR A 13 5.32 -8.56 4.86
C THR A 13 6.74 -9.03 5.09
N ALA A 14 7.58 -9.02 4.04
CA ALA A 14 8.98 -9.42 4.15
C ALA A 14 9.77 -8.51 5.12
N ALA A 15 9.42 -7.23 5.19
CA ALA A 15 10.03 -6.27 6.11
C ALA A 15 9.52 -6.38 7.56
N GLY A 16 8.50 -7.20 7.83
CA GLY A 16 7.86 -7.24 9.15
C GLY A 16 7.21 -5.92 9.54
N ALA A 17 6.71 -5.15 8.56
CA ALA A 17 6.10 -3.85 8.82
C ALA A 17 4.82 -3.99 9.64
N ARG A 18 4.56 -3.03 10.53
CA ARG A 18 3.31 -3.01 11.32
C ARG A 18 2.11 -2.52 10.50
N ARG A 19 2.33 -1.57 9.58
CA ARG A 19 1.30 -0.97 8.71
C ARG A 19 1.89 -0.64 7.34
N LEU A 20 1.05 -0.68 6.30
CA LEU A 20 1.41 -0.36 4.93
C LEU A 20 0.61 0.87 4.44
N LEU A 21 1.33 1.94 4.12
CA LEU A 21 0.77 3.14 3.48
C LEU A 21 1.18 3.21 2.01
N LEU A 22 0.23 3.01 1.09
CA LEU A 22 0.43 3.05 -0.34
C LEU A 22 0.45 4.51 -0.85
N THR A 23 1.48 4.88 -1.59
CA THR A 23 1.63 6.21 -2.18
C THR A 23 2.22 6.11 -3.59
N HIS A 24 2.43 7.24 -4.27
CA HIS A 24 2.97 7.31 -5.63
C HIS A 24 2.21 6.40 -6.62
N ILE A 25 0.88 6.41 -6.51
CA ILE A 25 0.00 5.67 -7.41
C ILE A 25 -0.18 6.51 -8.68
N PRO A 26 0.14 5.97 -9.88
CA PRO A 26 -0.05 6.71 -11.11
C PRO A 26 -1.51 7.13 -11.29
N VAL A 27 -1.74 8.33 -11.84
CA VAL A 27 -3.10 8.93 -11.94
C VAL A 27 -4.09 8.12 -12.78
N TRP A 28 -3.60 7.27 -13.68
CA TRP A 28 -4.40 6.36 -14.49
C TRP A 28 -4.68 5.00 -13.82
N THR A 29 -4.20 4.79 -12.59
CA THR A 29 -4.37 3.55 -11.83
C THR A 29 -5.34 3.75 -10.67
N SER A 30 -6.35 2.89 -10.58
CA SER A 30 -7.31 2.92 -9.47
C SER A 30 -6.64 2.59 -8.14
N GLN A 31 -6.74 3.50 -7.16
CA GLN A 31 -6.27 3.29 -5.79
C GLN A 31 -6.89 2.03 -5.15
N SER A 32 -8.19 1.82 -5.36
CA SER A 32 -8.92 0.65 -4.85
C SER A 32 -8.36 -0.65 -5.41
N LYS A 33 -7.91 -0.67 -6.68
CA LYS A 33 -7.26 -1.83 -7.27
C LYS A 33 -5.92 -2.12 -6.60
N VAL A 34 -5.10 -1.09 -6.38
CA VAL A 34 -3.80 -1.25 -5.70
C VAL A 34 -4.00 -1.77 -4.27
N MET A 35 -4.99 -1.26 -3.55
CA MET A 35 -5.34 -1.79 -2.22
C MET A 35 -5.80 -3.25 -2.28
N ALA A 36 -6.66 -3.61 -3.24
CA ALA A 36 -7.17 -4.97 -3.39
C ALA A 36 -6.04 -5.97 -3.73
N GLU A 37 -5.02 -5.54 -4.46
CA GLU A 37 -3.84 -6.36 -4.75
C GLU A 37 -2.90 -6.49 -3.54
N ALA A 38 -2.81 -5.47 -2.68
CA ALA A 38 -1.90 -5.47 -1.52
C ALA A 38 -2.45 -6.28 -0.33
N ARG A 39 -3.76 -6.20 -0.08
CA ARG A 39 -4.43 -6.84 1.08
C ARG A 39 -4.18 -8.34 1.25
N PRO A 40 -4.19 -9.18 0.18
CA PRO A 40 -3.93 -10.61 0.34
C PRO A 40 -2.48 -10.92 0.75
N GLU A 41 -1.54 -10.01 0.46
CA GLU A 41 -0.12 -10.22 0.68
C GLU A 41 0.38 -9.64 2.00
N PHE A 42 -0.38 -8.73 2.63
CA PHE A 42 -0.04 -8.07 3.89
C PHE A 42 -1.19 -8.16 4.89
N ALA A 43 -0.97 -8.88 5.99
CA ALA A 43 -1.99 -9.14 7.01
C ALA A 43 -2.29 -7.93 7.92
N GLY A 44 -1.41 -6.92 7.93
CA GLY A 44 -1.61 -5.69 8.70
C GLY A 44 -2.48 -4.66 7.98
N ASP A 45 -2.65 -3.48 8.60
CA ASP A 45 -3.47 -2.43 8.00
C ASP A 45 -2.86 -1.87 6.72
N VAL A 46 -3.66 -1.84 5.65
CA VAL A 46 -3.33 -1.22 4.36
C VAL A 46 -4.17 0.03 4.17
N ALA A 47 -3.52 1.16 3.92
CA ALA A 47 -4.15 2.43 3.59
C ALA A 47 -3.51 3.08 2.36
N VAL A 48 -4.18 4.04 1.74
CA VAL A 48 -3.62 4.90 0.70
C VAL A 48 -3.36 6.27 1.30
N ALA A 49 -2.19 6.84 0.98
CA ALA A 49 -1.84 8.19 1.38
C ALA A 49 -2.76 9.20 0.69
N VAL A 50 -3.36 10.07 1.50
CA VAL A 50 -4.16 11.21 1.03
C VAL A 50 -3.48 12.49 1.53
N ALA A 51 -3.39 13.50 0.66
CA ALA A 51 -2.76 14.77 1.01
C ALA A 51 -3.43 15.40 2.24
N GLY A 52 -2.63 15.88 3.18
CA GLY A 52 -3.10 16.49 4.44
C GLY A 52 -3.49 15.49 5.53
N VAL A 53 -3.41 14.18 5.30
CA VAL A 53 -3.64 13.16 6.33
C VAL A 53 -2.34 12.84 7.06
N HIS A 54 -2.41 12.85 8.39
CA HIS A 54 -1.30 12.49 9.27
C HIS A 54 -1.51 11.09 9.87
N TYR A 55 -0.41 10.35 10.01
CA TYR A 55 -0.40 9.04 10.64
C TYR A 55 0.54 9.06 11.85
N THR A 56 0.08 8.56 12.98
CA THR A 56 0.93 8.29 14.15
C THR A 56 1.68 6.98 13.94
N VAL A 57 2.85 6.79 14.55
CA VAL A 57 3.67 5.56 14.44
C VAL A 57 3.85 4.86 15.79
#